data_AF-A0A377LPY1-F1
#
_entry.id   AF-A0A377LPY1-F1
#
_cell.length_a   1.000
_cell.length_b   1.000
_cell.length_c   1.000
_cell.angle_alpha   90.00
_cell.angle_beta   90.00
_cell.angle_gamma   90.00
#
_symmetry.space_group_name_H-M   'P 1'
#
loop_
_entity.id
_entity.type
_entity.pdbx_description
1 polymer ?
#
loop_
_entity_poly.entity_id
_entity_poly.type
_entity_poly.pdbx_seq_one_letter_code
_entity_poly.pdbx_strand_id
1 'polypeptide(L)'
;MVNPGHPLARAKIEHVICSDDKDAAVRYVYSSELPHNPDGADAMQMAKQKALKTCKEADAVIEQHAKILQAVGVNGTPSFLFNVDTKPNLIVGFNQQKIAAAITELEKPAVTKLEKPSAKPAK
;
A
#
# COMPACT_ATOMS: atom_id res chain seq x y z
N MET A 1 -1.72 8.35 6.47
CA MET A 1 -2.05 9.64 5.86
C MET A 1 -3.06 9.40 4.77
N VAL A 2 -4.28 9.92 4.92
CA VAL A 2 -5.19 10.05 3.78
C VAL A 2 -4.64 11.19 2.93
N ASN A 3 -4.50 11.01 1.62
CA ASN A 3 -3.95 12.04 0.74
C ASN A 3 -4.79 13.33 0.84
N PRO A 4 -4.27 14.41 1.45
CA PRO A 4 -5.04 15.64 1.65
C PRO A 4 -5.30 16.38 0.33
N GLY A 5 -4.55 16.06 -0.73
CA GLY A 5 -4.71 16.68 -2.05
C GLY A 5 -5.79 16.05 -2.93
N HIS A 6 -6.48 14.99 -2.49
CA HIS A 6 -7.54 14.36 -3.28
C HIS A 6 -8.87 14.40 -2.53
N PRO A 7 -9.89 15.13 -3.01
CA PRO A 7 -11.12 15.43 -2.26
C PRO A 7 -11.92 14.18 -1.85
N LEU A 8 -11.79 13.09 -2.61
CA LEU A 8 -12.50 11.83 -2.33
C LEU A 8 -11.65 10.76 -1.63
N ALA A 9 -10.37 11.04 -1.31
CA ALA A 9 -9.49 10.00 -0.76
C ALA A 9 -10.04 9.43 0.54
N ARG A 10 -10.57 10.29 1.42
CA ARG A 10 -11.16 9.88 2.71
C ARG A 10 -12.37 8.98 2.52
N ALA A 11 -13.37 9.43 1.76
CA ALA A 11 -14.59 8.67 1.51
C ALA A 11 -14.31 7.31 0.83
N LYS A 12 -13.37 7.28 -0.12
CA LYS A 12 -12.97 6.04 -0.81
C LYS A 12 -12.33 5.03 0.15
N ILE A 13 -11.39 5.45 1.00
CA ILE A 13 -10.73 4.51 1.92
C ILE A 13 -11.66 4.04 3.04
N GLU A 14 -12.54 4.91 3.54
CA GLU A 14 -13.59 4.51 4.48
C GLU A 14 -14.48 3.43 3.89
N HIS A 15 -14.96 3.62 2.65
CA HIS A 15 -15.77 2.62 1.97
C HIS A 15 -15.08 1.26 1.87
N VAL A 16 -13.79 1.23 1.56
CA VAL A 16 -13.01 0.00 1.50
C VAL A 16 -12.94 -0.66 2.88
N ILE A 17 -12.63 0.09 3.93
CA ILE A 17 -12.53 -0.45 5.30
C ILE A 17 -13.87 -1.04 5.76
N CYS A 18 -14.95 -0.31 5.49
CA CYS A 18 -16.31 -0.63 5.95
C CYS A 18 -17.05 -1.62 5.04
N SER A 19 -16.42 -2.12 3.98
CA SER A 19 -17.01 -3.13 3.11
C SER A 19 -16.68 -4.55 3.59
N ASP A 20 -17.67 -5.43 3.43
CA ASP A 20 -17.55 -6.86 3.73
C ASP A 20 -16.52 -7.50 2.79
N ASP A 21 -16.68 -7.25 1.48
CA ASP A 21 -15.68 -7.59 0.45
C ASP A 21 -14.79 -6.37 0.15
N LYS A 22 -13.59 -6.38 0.74
CA LYS A 22 -12.62 -5.29 0.62
C LYS A 22 -11.98 -5.24 -0.76
N ASP A 23 -11.78 -6.38 -1.41
CA ASP A 23 -11.16 -6.43 -2.74
C ASP A 23 -12.12 -5.89 -3.81
N ALA A 24 -13.39 -6.25 -3.73
CA ALA A 24 -14.43 -5.65 -4.58
C ALA A 24 -14.54 -4.14 -4.33
N ALA A 25 -14.51 -3.70 -3.07
CA ALA A 25 -14.53 -2.28 -2.73
C ALA A 25 -13.32 -1.51 -3.28
N VAL A 26 -12.11 -2.09 -3.23
CA VAL A 26 -10.91 -1.50 -3.85
C VAL A 26 -11.12 -1.34 -5.35
N ARG A 27 -11.56 -2.39 -6.06
CA ARG A 27 -11.84 -2.30 -7.51
C ARG A 27 -12.88 -1.22 -7.81
N TYR A 28 -13.92 -1.14 -7.00
CA TYR A 28 -14.98 -0.15 -7.14
C TYR A 28 -14.46 1.29 -7.02
N VAL A 29 -13.64 1.60 -5.99
CA VAL A 29 -13.17 2.98 -5.77
C VAL A 29 -12.18 3.49 -6.82
N TYR A 30 -11.57 2.58 -7.58
CA TYR A 30 -10.69 2.86 -8.73
C TYR A 30 -11.39 2.75 -10.09
N SER A 31 -12.67 2.36 -10.12
CA SER A 31 -13.45 2.29 -11.37
C SER A 31 -13.97 3.66 -11.83
N SER A 32 -14.54 3.70 -13.04
CA SER A 32 -15.22 4.89 -13.60
C SER A 32 -16.58 5.19 -12.95
N GLU A 33 -17.04 4.33 -12.03
CA GLU A 33 -18.32 4.46 -11.32
C GLU A 33 -18.33 5.65 -10.36
N LEU A 34 -17.16 6.05 -9.86
CA LEU A 34 -16.98 7.20 -9.00
C LEU A 34 -16.28 8.32 -9.76
N PRO A 35 -16.58 9.57 -9.43
CA PRO A 35 -15.89 10.67 -10.07
C PRO A 35 -14.41 10.71 -9.64
N HIS A 36 -13.54 11.16 -10.54
CA HIS A 36 -12.14 11.47 -10.22
C HIS A 36 -12.02 12.87 -9.60
N ASN A 37 -12.87 13.80 -10.02
CA ASN A 37 -13.03 15.14 -9.44
C ASN A 37 -14.52 15.46 -9.25
N PRO A 38 -14.89 16.21 -8.20
CA PRO A 38 -16.28 16.58 -7.97
C PRO A 38 -16.84 17.52 -9.05
N ASP A 39 -16.00 18.34 -9.68
CA ASP A 39 -16.43 19.37 -10.63
C ASP A 39 -16.83 18.82 -12.01
N GLY A 40 -16.42 17.59 -12.35
CA GLY A 40 -16.73 16.93 -13.62
C GLY A 40 -17.70 15.75 -13.46
N ALA A 41 -18.28 15.56 -12.28
CA ALA A 41 -19.09 14.39 -11.96
C ALA A 41 -20.51 14.50 -12.54
N ASP A 42 -20.99 13.43 -13.18
CA ASP A 42 -22.40 13.34 -13.55
C ASP A 42 -23.30 13.01 -12.34
N ALA A 43 -24.61 13.13 -12.51
CA ALA A 43 -25.58 12.89 -11.44
C ALA A 43 -25.51 11.46 -10.88
N MET A 44 -25.18 10.47 -11.71
CA MET A 44 -25.09 9.07 -11.31
C MET A 44 -23.82 8.82 -10.48
N GLN A 45 -22.69 9.38 -10.90
CA GLN A 45 -21.43 9.35 -10.16
C GLN A 45 -21.55 10.04 -8.80
N MET A 46 -22.24 11.18 -8.75
CA MET A 46 -22.52 11.87 -7.48
C MET A 46 -23.41 11.05 -6.55
N ALA A 47 -24.42 10.35 -7.08
CA ALA A 47 -25.25 9.44 -6.29
C ALA A 47 -24.44 8.26 -5.74
N LYS A 48 -23.59 7.65 -6.58
CA LYS A 48 -22.68 6.57 -6.20
C LYS A 48 -21.67 6.99 -5.13
N GLN A 49 -21.11 8.18 -5.24
CA GLN A 49 -20.24 8.76 -4.21
C GLN A 49 -20.96 8.92 -2.88
N LYS A 50 -22.22 9.41 -2.88
CA LYS A 50 -23.02 9.55 -1.65
C LYS A 50 -23.40 8.20 -1.02
N ALA A 51 -23.41 7.13 -1.80
CA ALA A 51 -23.71 5.78 -1.34
C ALA A 51 -22.49 5.02 -0.79
N LEU A 52 -21.31 5.65 -0.75
CA LEU A 52 -20.11 5.05 -0.16
C LEU A 52 -20.35 4.74 1.32
N LYS A 53 -20.10 3.47 1.69
CA LYS A 53 -20.21 2.96 3.06
C LYS A 53 -19.29 3.73 4.03
N THR A 54 -19.78 3.92 5.25
CA THR A 54 -19.03 4.44 6.40
C THR A 54 -19.29 3.57 7.62
N CYS A 55 -18.37 3.59 8.59
CA CYS A 55 -18.42 2.78 9.81
C CYS A 55 -17.54 3.43 10.89
N LYS A 56 -17.81 3.13 12.17
CA LYS A 56 -17.13 3.76 13.31
C LYS A 56 -15.66 3.37 13.41
N GLU A 57 -15.31 2.20 12.90
CA GLU A 57 -13.99 1.60 12.98
C GLU A 57 -13.00 2.23 11.99
N ALA A 58 -13.50 2.89 10.94
CA ALA A 58 -12.66 3.44 9.89
C ALA A 58 -11.66 4.48 10.40
N ASP A 59 -12.08 5.34 11.34
CA ASP A 59 -11.20 6.32 11.98
C ASP A 59 -9.99 5.66 12.64
N ALA A 60 -10.23 4.65 13.48
CA ALA A 60 -9.17 3.94 14.19
C ALA A 60 -8.18 3.26 13.24
N VAL A 61 -8.68 2.63 12.17
CA VAL A 61 -7.83 1.99 11.15
C VAL A 61 -6.98 3.03 10.41
N ILE A 62 -7.59 4.16 10.02
CA ILE A 62 -6.90 5.22 9.27
C ILE A 62 -5.82 5.89 10.15
N GLU A 63 -6.11 6.12 11.43
CA GLU A 63 -5.15 6.63 12.39
C GLU A 63 -3.99 5.65 12.61
N GLN A 64 -4.29 4.36 12.75
CA GLN A 64 -3.26 3.34 12.89
C GLN A 64 -2.35 3.29 11.66
N HIS A 65 -2.92 3.32 10.45
CA HIS A 65 -2.12 3.43 9.23
C HIS A 65 -1.31 4.73 9.19
N ALA A 66 -1.84 5.86 9.65
CA ALA A 66 -1.10 7.11 9.71
C ALA A 66 0.13 7.02 10.65
N LYS A 67 -0.02 6.39 11.83
CA LYS A 67 1.08 6.15 12.77
C LYS A 67 2.17 5.27 12.14
N ILE A 68 1.78 4.18 11.47
CA ILE A 68 2.72 3.28 10.78
C ILE A 68 3.49 4.05 9.70
N LEU A 69 2.77 4.80 8.85
CA LEU A 69 3.39 5.56 7.75
C LEU A 69 4.38 6.59 8.27
N GLN A 70 4.06 7.28 9.38
CA GLN A 70 4.97 8.22 10.02
C GLN A 70 6.21 7.53 10.59
N ALA A 71 6.04 6.41 11.29
CA ALA A 71 7.15 5.65 11.89
C ALA A 71 8.11 5.08 10.84
N VAL A 72 7.58 4.68 9.68
CA VAL A 72 8.38 4.18 8.53
C VAL A 72 9.04 5.32 7.75
N GLY A 73 8.55 6.56 7.88
CA GLY A 73 9.07 7.72 7.15
C GLY A 73 8.46 7.89 5.75
N VAL A 74 7.25 7.38 5.51
CA VAL A 74 6.55 7.58 4.24
C VAL A 74 6.11 9.03 4.10
N ASN A 75 6.56 9.69 3.03
CA ASN A 75 6.25 11.09 2.71
C ASN A 75 5.62 11.29 1.31
N GLY A 76 5.27 10.20 0.61
CA GLY A 76 4.65 10.25 -0.71
C GLY A 76 3.96 8.94 -1.09
N THR A 77 3.10 9.00 -2.11
CA THR A 77 2.40 7.82 -2.66
C THR A 77 2.66 7.69 -4.17
N PRO A 78 2.77 6.48 -4.73
CA PRO A 78 2.85 5.19 -4.02
C PRO A 78 4.16 5.07 -3.24
N SER A 79 4.19 4.19 -2.24
CA SER A 79 5.40 3.82 -1.49
C SER A 79 5.43 2.31 -1.29
N PHE A 80 6.62 1.72 -1.33
CA PHE A 80 6.84 0.28 -1.22
C PHE A 80 7.83 0.02 -0.09
N LEU A 81 7.49 -0.91 0.81
CA LEU A 81 8.35 -1.28 1.93
C LEU A 81 8.71 -2.76 1.78
N PHE A 82 9.99 -3.04 1.62
CA PHE A 82 10.54 -4.39 1.51
C PHE A 82 11.36 -4.75 2.76
N ASN A 83 11.64 -6.04 2.95
CA ASN A 83 12.56 -6.54 3.98
C ASN A 83 12.19 -6.11 5.42
N VAL A 84 10.90 -6.07 5.74
CA VAL A 84 10.38 -5.60 7.05
C VAL A 84 10.94 -6.36 8.25
N ASP A 85 11.19 -7.67 8.09
CA ASP A 85 11.70 -8.53 9.16
C ASP A 85 13.23 -8.49 9.30
N THR A 86 13.94 -7.78 8.42
CA THR A 86 15.41 -7.72 8.42
C THR A 86 15.92 -6.28 8.39
N LYS A 87 16.33 -5.79 7.22
CA LYS A 87 16.75 -4.40 7.00
C LYS A 87 15.70 -3.73 6.11
N PRO A 88 14.76 -2.97 6.69
CA PRO A 88 13.71 -2.32 5.93
C PRO A 88 14.25 -1.47 4.78
N ASN A 89 13.68 -1.65 3.60
CA ASN A 89 14.00 -0.91 2.39
C ASN A 89 12.74 -0.17 1.92
N LEU A 90 12.64 1.11 2.27
CA LEU A 90 11.55 1.98 1.83
C LEU A 90 11.91 2.62 0.48
N ILE A 91 11.05 2.41 -0.51
CA ILE A 91 11.07 3.11 -1.80
C ILE A 91 9.85 4.02 -1.87
N VAL A 92 10.08 5.33 -1.81
CA VAL A 92 9.02 6.33 -2.03
C VAL A 92 8.93 6.69 -3.51
N GLY A 93 7.71 6.73 -4.03
CA GLY A 93 7.42 6.98 -5.44
C GLY A 93 7.55 5.71 -6.29
N PHE A 94 7.01 5.77 -7.50
CA PHE A 94 7.14 4.66 -8.44
C PHE A 94 8.50 4.71 -9.13
N ASN A 95 9.32 3.68 -8.90
CA ASN A 95 10.56 3.44 -9.64
C ASN A 95 10.66 1.95 -9.97
N GLN A 96 10.29 1.59 -11.19
CA GLN A 96 10.21 0.20 -11.64
C GLN A 96 11.52 -0.58 -11.44
N GLN A 97 12.67 0.05 -11.70
CA GLN A 97 13.98 -0.59 -11.58
C GLN A 97 14.31 -0.94 -10.12
N LYS A 98 14.14 0.02 -9.20
CA LYS A 98 14.38 -0.21 -7.77
C LYS A 98 13.42 -1.23 -7.18
N ILE A 99 12.15 -1.18 -7.60
CA ILE A 99 11.12 -2.14 -7.16
C ILE A 99 11.45 -3.55 -7.64
N ALA A 100 11.77 -3.72 -8.94
CA ALA A 100 12.14 -5.02 -9.48
C ALA A 100 13.38 -5.59 -8.79
N ALA A 101 14.42 -4.77 -8.57
CA ALA A 101 15.61 -5.19 -7.84
C ALA A 101 15.30 -5.66 -6.41
N ALA A 102 14.46 -4.93 -5.67
CA ALA A 102 14.05 -5.30 -4.32
C ALA A 102 13.24 -6.60 -4.28
N ILE A 103 12.36 -6.83 -5.27
CA ILE A 103 11.63 -8.10 -5.42
C ILE A 103 12.59 -9.25 -5.70
N THR A 104 13.55 -9.09 -6.62
CA THR A 104 14.56 -10.11 -6.89
C THR A 104 15.44 -10.42 -5.67
N GLU A 105 15.74 -9.44 -4.82
CA GLU A 105 16.46 -9.67 -3.57
C GLU A 105 15.66 -10.52 -2.57
N LEU A 106 14.33 -10.39 -2.53
CA LEU A 106 13.45 -11.22 -1.70
C LEU A 106 13.41 -12.68 -2.17
N GLU A 107 13.53 -12.92 -3.48
CA GLU A 107 13.47 -14.26 -4.07
C GLU A 107 14.78 -15.04 -3.93
N LYS A 108 15.88 -14.37 -3.58
CA LYS A 108 17.15 -15.06 -3.29
C LYS A 108 16.94 -15.88 -2.02
N PRO A 109 17.18 -17.21 -2.04
CA PRO A 109 17.15 -17.98 -0.81
C PRO A 109 18.09 -17.34 0.19
N ALA A 110 17.65 -17.19 1.44
CA ALA A 110 18.52 -16.78 2.52
C ALA A 110 19.64 -17.83 2.59
N VAL A 111 20.78 -17.52 1.98
CA VAL A 111 21.96 -18.39 2.04
C VAL A 111 22.44 -18.30 3.47
N THR A 112 21.87 -19.14 4.33
CA THR A 112 22.38 -19.39 5.66
C THR A 112 23.84 -19.79 5.49
N LYS A 113 24.69 -18.92 6.03
CA LYS A 113 26.11 -19.13 6.21
C LYS A 113 26.37 -20.53 6.77
N LEU A 114 27.01 -21.36 5.97
CA LEU A 114 27.99 -22.32 6.46
C LEU A 114 29.32 -21.95 5.80
N GLU A 115 29.99 -20.94 6.39
CA GLU A 115 31.45 -20.84 6.35
C GLU A 115 32.01 -22.07 7.09
N LYS A 116 33.09 -22.75 6.73
CA LYS A 116 34.14 -22.61 5.71
C LYS A 116 34.93 -23.96 5.67
N PRO A 117 35.92 -24.13 4.79
CA PRO A 117 36.47 -25.41 4.34
C PRO A 117 37.52 -26.00 5.29
N SER A 118 37.59 -27.34 5.36
CA SER A 118 38.78 -28.03 5.85
C SER A 118 39.34 -28.97 4.80
N ALA A 119 40.49 -28.53 4.28
CA ALA A 119 41.62 -29.25 3.73
C ALA A 119 41.50 -30.77 3.49
N LYS A 120 41.72 -31.17 2.23
CA LYS A 120 42.62 -32.32 1.95
C LYS A 120 44.05 -31.77 1.83
N PRO A 121 45.05 -32.50 2.33
CA PRO A 121 45.82 -33.29 1.37
C PRO A 121 46.30 -34.67 1.89
N ALA A 122 46.48 -35.59 0.92
CA ALA A 122 47.38 -36.75 0.82
C ALA A 122 47.50 -37.72 2.02
N LYS A 123 47.39 -39.03 1.84
CA LYS A 123 48.14 -39.89 0.90
C LYS A 123 47.34 -41.14 0.54
#